data_AF-A0AAE3D3T4-F1
#
_entry.id   AF-A0AAE3D3T4-F1
#
_cell.length_a   1.000
_cell.length_b   1.000
_cell.length_c   1.000
_cell.angle_alpha   90.00
_cell.angle_beta   90.00
_cell.angle_gamma   90.00
#
_symmetry.space_group_name_H-M   'P 1'
#
loop_
_entity.id
_entity.type
_entity.pdbx_description
1 polymer ?
#
loop_
_entity_poly.entity_id
_entity_poly.type
_entity_poly.pdbx_seq_one_letter_code
_entity_poly.pdbx_strand_id
1 'polypeptide(L)'
;MAGIAVSYLSVPLYKMVLMEIWRDQFSNYTFACDQSMRVHFMAKQKVALDTTESNVDELKAAEIGLLDCQKYDLLQKKMKRWGLSDNEVGEMVLQAAEAESGSLRKVIQIHEIHY
;
A
#
# COMPACT_ATOMS: atom_id res chain seq x y z
N MET A 1 1.16 -41.25 4.36
CA MET A 1 2.29 -40.57 5.02
C MET A 1 3.06 -39.66 4.06
N ALA A 2 3.52 -40.14 2.89
CA ALA A 2 4.25 -39.30 1.92
C ALA A 2 3.45 -38.07 1.39
N GLY A 3 2.15 -38.21 1.12
CA GLY A 3 1.32 -37.09 0.63
C GLY A 3 1.15 -35.94 1.61
N ILE A 4 1.17 -36.21 2.92
CA ILE A 4 1.04 -35.19 3.98
C ILE A 4 2.36 -34.39 4.11
N ALA A 5 3.49 -35.08 4.02
CA ALA A 5 4.81 -34.44 4.06
C ALA A 5 5.04 -33.53 2.84
N VAL A 6 4.60 -33.95 1.65
CA VAL A 6 4.68 -33.13 0.42
C VAL A 6 3.81 -31.87 0.54
N SER A 7 2.58 -31.98 1.08
CA SER A 7 1.72 -30.81 1.27
C SER A 7 2.27 -29.80 2.27
N TYR A 8 3.00 -30.26 3.29
CA TYR A 8 3.55 -29.39 4.32
C TYR A 8 4.70 -28.51 3.80
N LEU A 9 5.48 -29.02 2.85
CA LEU A 9 6.55 -28.27 2.20
C LEU A 9 6.08 -27.45 1.00
N SER A 10 5.02 -27.89 0.30
CA SER A 10 4.52 -27.19 -0.89
C SER A 10 3.82 -25.86 -0.57
N VAL A 11 3.11 -25.77 0.56
CA VAL A 11 2.40 -24.55 0.97
C VAL A 11 3.34 -23.37 1.23
N PRO A 12 4.39 -23.47 2.09
CA PRO A 12 5.28 -22.35 2.33
C PRO A 12 6.03 -21.92 1.06
N LEU A 13 6.45 -22.87 0.21
CA LEU A 13 7.11 -22.56 -1.05
C LEU A 13 6.21 -21.79 -2.02
N TYR A 14 4.95 -22.23 -2.15
CA TYR A 14 3.96 -21.54 -2.98
C TYR A 14 3.75 -20.09 -2.52
N LYS A 15 3.63 -19.87 -1.21
CA LYS A 15 3.42 -18.53 -0.66
C LYS A 15 4.63 -17.63 -0.85
N MET A 16 5.86 -18.13 -0.64
CA MET A 16 7.08 -17.36 -0.90
C MET A 16 7.16 -16.92 -2.37
N VAL A 17 6.90 -17.83 -3.31
CA VAL A 17 6.88 -17.51 -4.74
C VAL A 17 5.79 -16.48 -5.06
N LEU A 18 4.61 -16.62 -4.47
CA LEU A 18 3.52 -15.68 -4.66
C LEU A 18 3.86 -14.28 -4.12
N MET A 19 4.47 -14.17 -2.94
CA MET A 19 4.93 -12.90 -2.38
C MET A 19 6.00 -12.25 -3.28
N GLU A 20 6.97 -13.02 -3.77
CA GLU A 20 8.05 -12.50 -4.60
C GLU A 20 7.54 -11.94 -5.94
N ILE A 21 6.64 -12.66 -6.62
CA ILE A 21 6.07 -12.22 -7.91
C ILE A 21 5.31 -10.90 -7.78
N TRP A 22 4.61 -10.70 -6.66
CA TRP A 22 3.73 -9.54 -6.47
C TRP A 22 4.36 -8.42 -5.64
N ARG A 23 5.59 -8.59 -5.11
CA ARG A 23 6.24 -7.61 -4.24
C ARG A 23 6.28 -6.22 -4.87
N ASP A 24 6.81 -6.09 -6.08
CA ASP A 24 7.00 -4.78 -6.73
C ASP A 24 5.67 -4.06 -6.98
N GLN A 25 4.67 -4.79 -7.49
CA GLN A 25 3.35 -4.22 -7.74
C GLN A 25 2.64 -3.85 -6.45
N PHE A 26 2.78 -4.69 -5.42
CA PHE A 26 2.23 -4.40 -4.10
C PHE A 26 2.86 -3.13 -3.52
N SER A 27 4.18 -3.01 -3.59
CA SER A 27 4.91 -1.81 -3.15
C SER A 27 4.45 -0.55 -3.86
N ASN A 28 4.33 -0.59 -5.19
CA ASN A 28 3.88 0.55 -5.99
C ASN A 28 2.46 0.99 -5.61
N TYR A 29 1.54 0.05 -5.33
CA TYR A 29 0.18 0.39 -4.92
C TYR A 29 0.11 0.90 -3.49
N THR A 30 0.91 0.36 -2.58
CA THR A 30 1.05 0.90 -1.21
C THR A 30 1.51 2.35 -1.27
N PHE A 31 2.61 2.64 -1.97
CA PHE A 31 3.13 4.00 -2.11
C PHE A 31 2.13 4.95 -2.77
N ALA A 32 1.48 4.53 -3.86
CA ALA A 32 0.48 5.34 -4.53
C ALA A 32 -0.69 5.69 -3.59
N CYS A 33 -1.13 4.76 -2.75
CA CYS A 33 -2.16 5.03 -1.76
C CYS A 33 -1.69 6.05 -0.71
N ASP A 34 -0.51 5.87 -0.12
CA ASP A 34 0.03 6.79 0.89
C ASP A 34 0.19 8.21 0.35
N GLN A 35 0.73 8.32 -0.87
CA GLN A 35 0.88 9.60 -1.56
C GLN A 35 -0.49 10.25 -1.83
N SER A 36 -1.48 9.51 -2.33
CA SER A 36 -2.82 10.04 -2.59
C SER A 36 -3.51 10.49 -1.29
N MET A 37 -3.37 9.74 -0.20
CA MET A 37 -3.89 10.14 1.12
C MET A 37 -3.26 11.44 1.61
N ARG A 38 -1.93 11.58 1.45
CA ARG A 38 -1.20 12.80 1.82
C ARG A 38 -1.64 14.00 0.99
N VAL A 39 -1.74 13.85 -0.33
CA VAL A 39 -2.19 14.93 -1.23
C VAL A 39 -3.61 15.37 -0.86
N HIS A 40 -4.51 14.42 -0.63
CA HIS A 40 -5.87 14.72 -0.16
C HIS A 40 -5.89 15.45 1.18
N PHE A 41 -5.07 15.03 2.14
CA PHE A 41 -4.95 15.74 3.42
C PHE A 41 -4.49 17.19 3.23
N MET A 42 -3.44 17.42 2.43
CA MET A 42 -2.92 18.76 2.15
C MET A 42 -3.97 19.65 1.47
N ALA A 43 -4.69 19.12 0.48
CA ALA A 43 -5.77 19.85 -0.19
C ALA A 43 -6.91 20.21 0.78
N LYS A 44 -7.26 19.30 1.68
CA LYS A 44 -8.26 19.55 2.72
C LYS A 44 -7.84 20.66 3.68
N GLN A 45 -6.56 20.71 4.07
CA GLN A 45 -6.04 21.80 4.90
C GLN A 45 -6.05 23.14 4.17
N LYS A 46 -5.70 23.17 2.88
CA LYS A 46 -5.79 24.39 2.07
C LYS A 46 -7.21 24.97 2.05
N VAL A 47 -8.22 24.12 1.80
CA VAL A 47 -9.63 24.54 1.80
C VAL A 47 -10.08 25.02 3.18
N ALA A 48 -9.60 24.38 4.26
CA ALA A 48 -9.92 24.76 5.64
C ALA A 48 -9.30 26.11 6.04
N LEU A 49 -8.13 26.45 5.49
CA LEU A 49 -7.47 27.73 5.71
C LEU A 49 -8.06 28.85 4.84
N ASP A 50 -8.30 28.56 3.56
CA ASP A 50 -8.82 29.52 2.60
C ASP A 50 -9.69 28.82 1.54
N THR A 51 -10.99 29.14 1.53
CA THR A 51 -11.97 28.50 0.64
C THR A 51 -12.08 29.28 -0.68
N THR A 52 -11.07 29.13 -1.54
CA THR A 52 -11.10 29.61 -2.92
C THR A 52 -11.58 28.51 -3.89
N GLU A 53 -12.11 28.91 -5.05
CA GLU A 53 -12.53 27.97 -6.10
C GLU A 53 -11.38 27.05 -6.53
N SER A 54 -10.17 27.61 -6.66
CA SER A 54 -8.95 26.85 -6.96
C SER A 54 -8.65 25.78 -5.90
N ASN A 55 -8.75 26.10 -4.61
CA ASN A 55 -8.49 25.14 -3.53
C ASN A 55 -9.56 24.02 -3.49
N VAL A 56 -10.81 24.35 -3.79
CA VAL A 56 -11.90 23.38 -3.88
C VAL A 56 -11.69 22.42 -5.06
N ASP A 57 -11.23 22.92 -6.21
CA ASP A 57 -10.95 22.07 -7.36
C ASP A 57 -9.72 21.18 -7.16
N GLU A 58 -8.68 21.68 -6.48
CA GLU A 58 -7.55 20.87 -6.02
C GLU A 58 -8.01 19.73 -5.09
N LEU A 59 -8.94 20.01 -4.16
CA LEU A 59 -9.50 18.99 -3.27
C LEU A 59 -10.27 17.91 -4.04
N LYS A 60 -11.14 18.29 -5.00
CA LYS A 60 -11.86 17.32 -5.84
C LYS A 60 -10.89 16.43 -6.65
N ALA A 61 -9.83 17.03 -7.20
CA ALA A 61 -8.81 16.27 -7.92
C ALA A 61 -8.10 15.27 -6.98
N ALA A 62 -7.79 15.69 -5.76
CA ALA A 62 -7.18 14.83 -4.76
C ALA A 62 -8.11 13.69 -4.29
N GLU A 63 -9.42 13.93 -4.20
CA GLU A 63 -10.43 12.91 -3.90
C GLU A 63 -10.50 11.84 -5.01
N ILE A 64 -10.36 12.22 -6.28
CA ILE A 64 -10.23 11.26 -7.40
C ILE A 64 -8.94 10.44 -7.24
N GLY A 65 -7.84 11.06 -6.80
CA GLY A 65 -6.58 10.37 -6.51
C GLY A 65 -6.69 9.26 -5.45
N LEU A 66 -7.64 9.37 -4.51
CA LEU A 66 -7.89 8.33 -3.50
C LEU A 66 -8.34 6.98 -4.11
N LEU A 67 -8.74 6.95 -5.38
CA LEU A 67 -9.02 5.69 -6.09
C LEU A 67 -7.78 4.78 -6.17
N ASP A 68 -6.56 5.31 -6.02
CA ASP A 68 -5.36 4.48 -5.94
C ASP A 68 -5.33 3.59 -4.69
N CYS A 69 -5.92 4.05 -3.58
CA CYS A 69 -6.09 3.21 -2.39
C CYS A 69 -7.04 2.03 -2.62
N GLN A 70 -7.99 2.13 -3.55
CA GLN A 70 -8.82 0.98 -3.92
C GLN A 70 -8.01 -0.09 -4.65
N LYS A 71 -7.03 0.29 -5.49
CA LYS A 71 -6.16 -0.67 -6.19
C LYS A 71 -5.31 -1.46 -5.19
N TYR A 72 -4.77 -0.77 -4.20
CA TYR A 72 -4.05 -1.38 -3.07
C TYR A 72 -4.95 -2.36 -2.29
N ASP A 73 -6.13 -1.92 -1.84
CA ASP A 73 -7.07 -2.76 -1.09
C ASP A 73 -7.53 -4.00 -1.88
N LEU A 74 -7.81 -3.85 -3.17
CA LEU A 74 -8.16 -4.97 -4.05
C LEU A 74 -7.02 -5.97 -4.17
N LEU A 75 -5.78 -5.50 -4.33
CA LEU A 75 -4.62 -6.37 -4.40
C LEU A 75 -4.38 -7.11 -3.09
N GLN A 76 -4.51 -6.41 -1.95
CA GLN A 76 -4.42 -6.99 -0.62
C GLN A 76 -5.44 -8.12 -0.43
N LYS A 77 -6.71 -7.87 -0.78
CA LYS A 77 -7.77 -8.89 -0.73
C LYS A 77 -7.53 -10.05 -1.69
N LYS A 78 -6.91 -9.79 -2.85
CA LYS A 78 -6.53 -10.82 -3.82
C LYS A 78 -5.45 -11.74 -3.26
N MET A 79 -4.43 -11.18 -2.61
CA MET A 79 -3.37 -11.95 -1.93
C MET A 79 -3.96 -12.87 -0.86
N LYS A 80 -4.84 -12.35 0.00
CA LYS A 80 -5.52 -13.16 1.03
C LYS A 80 -6.35 -14.28 0.43
N ARG A 81 -7.08 -13.98 -0.66
CA ARG A 81 -7.86 -14.99 -1.40
C ARG A 81 -6.99 -16.09 -2.01
N TRP A 82 -5.75 -15.77 -2.36
CA TRP A 82 -4.78 -16.74 -2.86
C TRP A 82 -4.04 -17.50 -1.75
N GLY A 83 -4.42 -17.30 -0.49
CA GLY A 83 -3.95 -18.11 0.64
C GLY A 83 -2.86 -17.44 1.47
N LEU A 84 -2.52 -16.18 1.21
CA LEU A 84 -1.70 -15.41 2.14
C LEU A 84 -2.51 -15.10 3.40
N SER A 85 -1.86 -15.22 4.55
CA SER A 85 -2.36 -14.81 5.85
C SER A 85 -2.21 -13.29 6.02
N ASP A 86 -2.87 -12.75 7.04
CA ASP A 86 -2.72 -11.34 7.40
C ASP A 86 -1.26 -10.99 7.74
N ASN A 87 -0.51 -11.92 8.33
CA ASN A 87 0.91 -11.72 8.66
C ASN A 87 1.77 -11.61 7.40
N GLU A 88 1.57 -12.49 6.42
CA GLU A 88 2.33 -12.48 5.16
C GLU A 88 2.03 -11.23 4.33
N VAL A 89 0.75 -10.82 4.29
CA VAL A 89 0.37 -9.55 3.68
C VAL A 89 0.95 -8.36 4.44
N GLY A 90 0.94 -8.39 5.77
CA GLY A 90 1.54 -7.35 6.62
C GLY A 90 3.05 -7.24 6.41
N GLU A 91 3.73 -8.38 6.24
CA GLU A 91 5.16 -8.41 5.88
C GLU A 91 5.42 -7.72 4.54
N MET A 92 4.58 -7.96 3.52
CA MET A 92 4.70 -7.28 2.24
C MET A 92 4.54 -5.76 2.36
N VAL A 93 3.68 -5.27 3.27
CA VAL A 93 3.53 -3.83 3.56
C VAL A 93 4.81 -3.28 4.18
N LEU A 94 5.40 -3.98 5.16
CA LEU A 94 6.66 -3.56 5.79
C LEU A 94 7.80 -3.52 4.77
N GLN A 95 7.91 -4.57 3.94
CA GLN A 95 8.91 -4.63 2.87
C GLN A 95 8.72 -3.51 1.84
N ALA A 96 7.48 -3.18 1.48
CA ALA A 96 7.18 -2.06 0.58
C ALA A 96 7.65 -0.72 1.18
N ALA A 97 7.35 -0.49 2.46
CA ALA A 97 7.77 0.72 3.16
C ALA A 97 9.30 0.82 3.23
N GLU A 98 10.00 -0.30 3.43
CA GLU A 98 11.47 -0.35 3.47
C GLU A 98 12.13 -0.20 2.09
N ALA A 99 11.57 -0.82 1.05
CA ALA A 99 12.17 -0.89 -0.30
C ALA A 99 12.35 0.47 -0.98
N GLU A 100 11.43 1.41 -0.78
CA GLU A 100 11.55 2.78 -1.31
C GLU A 100 12.50 3.68 -0.50
N SER A 101 12.85 3.21 0.69
CA SER A 101 13.56 3.95 1.70
C SER A 101 15.02 3.48 1.80
N GLY A 102 15.89 4.06 0.98
CA GLY A 102 17.35 3.93 1.21
C GLY A 102 17.79 4.43 2.60
N SER A 103 16.89 5.02 3.41
CA SER A 103 17.08 5.34 4.82
C SER A 103 15.73 5.42 5.56
N LEU A 104 15.74 5.11 6.86
CA LEU A 104 14.61 5.27 7.79
C LEU A 104 13.93 6.65 7.68
N ARG A 105 14.70 7.71 7.41
CA ARG A 105 14.19 9.07 7.29
C ARG A 105 13.23 9.26 6.10
N LYS A 106 13.41 8.47 5.04
CA LYS A 106 12.55 8.49 3.86
C LYS A 106 11.26 7.69 4.07
N VAL A 107 11.29 6.59 4.83
CA VAL A 107 10.07 5.90 5.31
C VAL A 107 9.20 6.89 6.06
N ILE A 108 9.81 7.55 7.05
CA ILE A 108 9.13 8.52 7.91
C ILE A 108 8.55 9.64 7.05
N GLN A 109 9.33 10.23 6.15
CA GLN A 109 8.84 11.33 5.29
C GLN A 109 7.62 10.96 4.42
N ILE A 110 7.49 9.70 3.99
CA ILE A 110 6.37 9.24 3.17
C ILE A 110 5.12 9.01 4.04
N HIS A 111 5.30 8.51 5.27
CA HIS A 111 4.22 8.17 6.20
C HIS A 111 3.82 9.32 7.15
N GLU A 112 4.68 10.31 7.30
CA GLU A 112 4.47 11.44 8.21
C GLU A 112 3.71 12.55 7.49
N ILE A 113 2.60 12.97 8.10
CA ILE A 113 1.84 14.13 7.67
C ILE A 113 2.39 15.34 8.44
N HIS A 114 3.19 16.17 7.76
CA HIS A 114 3.62 17.46 8.31
C HIS A 114 2.49 18.49 8.19
N TYR A 115 2.25 19.24 9.26
CA TYR A 115 1.25 20.30 9.39
C TYR A 115 1.90 21.62 9.80
#